data_AF-A0A8H6M6F8-F1
#
_entry.id   AF-A0A8H6M6F8-F1
#
_cell.length_a   1.000
_cell.length_b   1.000
_cell.length_c   1.000
_cell.angle_alpha   90.00
_cell.angle_beta   90.00
_cell.angle_gamma   90.00
#
_symmetry.space_group_name_H-M   'P 1'
#
loop_
_entity.id
_entity.type
_entity.pdbx_description
1 polymer ?
#
loop_
_entity_poly.entity_id
_entity_poly.type
_entity_poly.pdbx_seq_one_letter_code
_entity_poly.pdbx_strand_id
1 'polypeptide(L)'
;MEMLGSGGAEYGRARRQVVSYAQSVGARGAGRVQGAEERPSGPGYHAGGASVLTTPRGLGESSMQGVVVREDLKHKPSPYQWQAVKARKAPANRVYSVLPHLPTYTRDVNGIKRREEGDIGVVTLVSSSIAGGSSNAASEYAQAEKEHQRRIQDNYRRRDDLLREAARMYNRRGGRKARGASGDIAWYFAERAHEFTEAARREQLNAARAMVLRKQAVSGEQDAIDLHGTTVAEAEAIVLEVLEKRRGAGQLRIVTGRGSHSVGGQSVLKPAVRKRLVAEGYTVRGWEAGLVVVMS
;
A
#
# COMPACT_ATOMS: atom_id res chain seq x y z
N MET A 1 31.89 19.87 -72.79
CA MET A 1 32.14 20.91 -71.78
C MET A 1 30.85 21.03 -70.98
N GLU A 2 30.74 20.26 -69.89
CA GLU A 2 31.11 20.68 -68.52
C GLU A 2 30.11 21.72 -67.99
N MET A 3 29.49 21.64 -66.80
CA MET A 3 29.71 20.81 -65.62
C MET A 3 28.44 20.76 -64.76
N LEU A 4 28.44 19.76 -63.88
CA LEU A 4 27.47 19.40 -62.86
C LEU A 4 27.31 20.48 -61.76
N GLY A 5 26.09 20.68 -61.27
CA GLY A 5 25.80 21.45 -60.05
C GLY A 5 25.08 20.59 -59.02
N SER A 6 25.81 20.14 -58.01
CA SER A 6 25.31 19.30 -56.91
C SER A 6 24.50 20.10 -55.89
N GLY A 7 23.24 19.71 -55.66
CA GLY A 7 22.45 20.17 -54.51
C GLY A 7 22.70 19.26 -53.31
N GLY A 8 23.51 19.71 -52.36
CA GLY A 8 23.74 19.03 -51.08
C GLY A 8 22.56 19.23 -50.14
N ALA A 9 21.97 18.13 -49.66
CA ALA A 9 20.97 18.12 -48.60
C ALA A 9 21.68 18.15 -47.24
N GLU A 10 21.59 19.29 -46.56
CA GLU A 10 22.09 19.47 -45.19
C GLU A 10 21.04 18.96 -44.18
N TYR A 11 21.33 17.82 -43.56
CA TYR A 11 20.51 17.27 -42.48
C TYR A 11 20.75 18.07 -41.19
N GLY A 12 19.86 19.03 -40.91
CA GLY A 12 19.78 19.72 -39.62
C GLY A 12 19.48 18.76 -38.48
N ARG A 13 20.46 18.55 -37.58
CA ARG A 13 20.29 17.85 -36.30
C ARG A 13 19.29 18.58 -35.41
N ALA A 14 18.10 18.01 -35.21
CA ALA A 14 17.18 18.43 -34.16
C ALA A 14 17.77 18.08 -32.77
N ARG A 15 18.31 19.10 -32.08
CA ARG A 15 18.62 19.04 -30.65
C ARG A 15 17.33 18.86 -29.85
N ARG A 16 17.16 17.71 -29.20
CA ARG A 16 16.19 17.53 -28.11
C ARG A 16 16.60 18.43 -26.94
N GLN A 17 15.83 19.49 -26.69
CA GLN A 17 15.84 20.14 -25.39
C GLN A 17 14.98 19.31 -24.43
N VAL A 18 15.63 18.70 -23.44
CA VAL A 18 14.98 18.06 -22.31
C VAL A 18 14.64 19.18 -21.33
N VAL A 19 13.38 19.59 -21.28
CA VAL A 19 12.90 20.59 -20.32
C VAL A 19 12.72 19.89 -18.97
N SER A 20 13.67 20.08 -18.05
CA SER A 20 13.55 19.63 -16.66
C SER A 20 12.65 20.59 -15.87
N TYR A 21 11.56 20.08 -15.31
CA TYR A 21 10.58 20.84 -14.52
C TYR A 21 11.03 21.00 -13.06
N ALA A 22 12.20 21.59 -12.84
CA ALA A 22 12.76 21.80 -11.52
C ALA A 22 13.35 23.22 -11.38
N GLN A 23 12.54 24.23 -11.71
CA GLN A 23 12.86 25.64 -11.39
C GLN A 23 11.63 26.53 -11.63
N SER A 24 10.79 26.67 -10.59
CA SER A 24 9.92 27.84 -10.40
C SER A 24 9.10 27.71 -9.11
N VAL A 25 9.77 27.76 -7.96
CA VAL A 25 9.17 28.32 -6.73
C VAL A 25 10.32 28.82 -5.86
N GLY A 26 10.78 30.03 -6.21
CA GLY A 26 11.66 30.82 -5.37
C GLY A 26 10.86 31.55 -4.29
N ALA A 27 11.34 31.41 -3.06
CA ALA A 27 11.65 32.51 -2.16
C ALA A 27 10.65 33.69 -2.05
N ARG A 28 9.83 33.66 -0.99
CA ARG A 28 9.39 34.82 -0.15
C ARG A 28 8.97 34.23 1.20
N GLY A 29 9.28 34.73 2.39
CA GLY A 29 10.05 35.86 2.86
C GLY A 29 10.10 35.71 4.40
N ALA A 30 11.23 36.10 4.99
CA ALA A 30 11.37 36.17 6.44
C ALA A 30 10.53 37.34 6.98
N GLY A 31 9.62 37.04 7.92
CA GLY A 31 8.80 38.01 8.62
C GLY A 31 8.84 37.75 10.11
N ARG A 32 9.73 38.46 10.79
CA ARG A 32 9.88 38.56 12.24
C ARG A 32 8.71 39.36 12.81
N VAL A 33 7.95 38.80 13.76
CA VAL A 33 7.02 39.58 14.60
C VAL A 33 7.22 39.17 16.06
N GLN A 34 7.50 40.17 16.88
CA GLN A 34 7.59 40.12 18.34
C GLN A 34 6.18 40.16 18.96
N GLY A 35 6.02 39.45 20.08
CA GLY A 35 5.26 39.86 21.26
C GLY A 35 3.73 40.03 21.15
N ALA A 36 3.00 39.18 21.89
CA ALA A 36 1.99 39.63 22.85
C ALA A 36 1.54 38.44 23.72
N GLU A 37 1.61 38.63 25.03
CA GLU A 37 0.86 37.90 26.05
C GLU A 37 -0.63 37.83 25.70
N GLU A 38 -1.28 36.70 25.98
CA GLU A 38 -2.49 36.67 26.79
C GLU A 38 -2.86 35.22 27.12
N ARG A 39 -2.94 34.93 28.42
CA ARG A 39 -3.42 33.67 28.98
C ARG A 39 -4.95 33.73 29.09
N PRO A 40 -5.70 32.72 28.64
CA PRO A 40 -7.03 32.49 29.14
C PRO A 40 -7.06 31.35 30.17
N SER A 41 -7.58 31.73 31.32
CA SER A 41 -8.13 31.01 32.46
C SER A 41 -8.85 29.69 32.10
N GLY A 42 -8.63 28.66 32.92
CA GLY A 42 -9.26 27.34 32.77
C GLY A 42 -10.73 27.25 33.21
N PRO A 43 -11.27 26.02 33.17
CA PRO A 43 -11.87 25.39 34.36
C PRO A 43 -11.26 23.98 34.54
N GLY A 44 -10.88 23.52 35.73
CA GLY A 44 -11.70 23.41 36.94
C GLY A 44 -12.16 21.96 37.11
N TYR A 45 -11.23 21.00 37.22
CA TYR A 45 -11.55 19.61 37.55
C TYR A 45 -11.26 19.35 39.03
N HIS A 46 -12.34 19.19 39.79
CA HIS A 46 -12.33 18.78 41.19
C HIS A 46 -11.85 17.33 41.30
N ALA A 47 -10.75 17.13 42.01
CA ALA A 47 -10.37 15.84 42.59
C ALA A 47 -11.13 15.67 43.90
N GLY A 48 -11.99 14.65 43.98
CA GLY A 48 -12.71 14.29 45.20
C GLY A 48 -12.48 12.82 45.55
N GLY A 49 -12.18 12.57 46.82
CA GLY A 49 -12.52 11.31 47.48
C GLY A 49 -11.38 10.32 47.73
N ALA A 50 -10.42 10.69 48.58
CA ALA A 50 -9.67 9.71 49.36
C ALA A 50 -10.54 9.27 50.55
N SER A 51 -11.03 8.03 50.54
CA SER A 51 -11.67 7.42 51.71
C SER A 51 -10.65 6.71 52.58
N VAL A 52 -10.51 7.28 53.77
CA VAL A 52 -9.90 6.72 54.97
C VAL A 52 -10.77 5.58 55.50
N LEU A 53 -10.18 4.43 55.85
CA LEU A 53 -10.68 3.48 56.86
C LEU A 53 -9.48 2.64 57.32
N THR A 54 -8.88 3.00 58.44
CA THR A 54 -9.11 2.39 59.77
C THR A 54 -8.30 1.12 59.98
N THR A 55 -7.17 1.30 60.65
CA THR A 55 -6.46 0.27 61.41
C THR A 55 -7.24 -0.10 62.67
N PRO A 56 -7.20 -1.37 63.09
CA PRO A 56 -7.22 -1.69 64.50
C PRO A 56 -5.85 -2.22 64.95
N ARG A 57 -5.47 -1.72 66.11
CA ARG A 57 -4.29 -2.00 66.92
C ARG A 57 -4.70 -3.02 68.00
N GLY A 58 -3.90 -4.06 68.21
CA GLY A 58 -3.79 -4.64 69.56
C GLY A 58 -3.76 -6.16 69.69
N LEU A 59 -2.60 -6.63 70.19
CA LEU A 59 -2.37 -7.67 71.20
C LEU A 59 -2.23 -9.14 70.74
N GLY A 60 -1.09 -9.72 71.13
CA GLY A 60 -0.92 -11.18 71.25
C GLY A 60 0.49 -11.67 70.92
N GLU A 61 1.48 -11.38 71.77
CA GLU A 61 2.69 -12.23 71.86
C GLU A 61 2.31 -13.56 72.52
N SER A 62 2.75 -14.68 71.93
CA SER A 62 3.60 -15.69 72.59
C SER A 62 3.45 -17.08 71.95
N SER A 63 4.56 -17.81 72.04
CA SER A 63 4.70 -19.27 72.01
C SER A 63 4.88 -19.96 70.66
N MET A 64 6.14 -20.37 70.50
CA MET A 64 6.63 -21.58 69.84
C MET A 64 5.60 -22.71 69.69
N GLN A 65 5.66 -23.36 68.52
CA GLN A 65 5.78 -24.81 68.29
C GLN A 65 5.07 -25.22 66.99
N GLY A 66 5.70 -26.09 66.22
CA GLY A 66 5.01 -26.88 65.18
C GLY A 66 5.30 -26.46 63.75
N VAL A 67 6.49 -26.80 63.25
CA VAL A 67 6.67 -27.13 61.83
C VAL A 67 5.81 -28.37 61.56
N VAL A 68 4.58 -28.16 61.10
CA VAL A 68 3.78 -29.21 60.47
C VAL A 68 3.93 -29.02 58.97
N VAL A 69 4.78 -29.86 58.40
CA VAL A 69 4.89 -30.09 56.96
C VAL A 69 3.50 -30.49 56.47
N ARG A 70 2.80 -29.55 55.83
CA ARG A 70 1.64 -29.89 55.00
C ARG A 70 2.18 -30.54 53.73
N GLU A 71 2.35 -31.86 53.77
CA GLU A 71 2.19 -32.66 52.57
C GLU A 71 0.77 -32.42 52.01
N ASP A 72 0.63 -32.50 50.69
CA ASP A 72 -0.58 -32.24 49.90
C ASP A 72 -0.81 -30.83 49.33
N LEU A 73 0.24 -30.21 48.78
CA LEU A 73 0.08 -29.38 47.58
C LEU A 73 0.54 -30.14 46.35
N LYS A 74 -0.21 -31.21 46.01
CA LYS A 74 -0.17 -31.80 44.66
C LYS A 74 -0.47 -30.68 43.66
N HIS A 75 0.52 -30.37 42.83
CA HIS A 75 0.48 -29.34 41.81
C HIS A 75 -0.84 -29.37 41.03
N LYS A 76 -1.71 -28.37 41.28
CA LYS A 76 -2.87 -28.16 40.42
C LYS A 76 -2.33 -27.72 39.05
N PRO A 77 -2.70 -28.38 37.95
CA PRO A 77 -2.28 -27.98 36.62
C PRO A 77 -2.68 -26.52 36.38
N SER A 78 -1.79 -25.75 35.75
CA SER A 78 -2.08 -24.33 35.51
C SER A 78 -3.37 -24.20 34.70
N PRO A 79 -4.20 -23.17 34.95
CA PRO A 79 -5.49 -22.99 34.26
C PRO A 79 -5.35 -22.77 32.75
N TYR A 80 -4.13 -22.68 32.22
CA TYR A 80 -3.81 -22.54 30.79
C TYR A 80 -3.12 -23.79 30.22
N GLN A 81 -3.01 -24.88 30.98
CA GLN A 81 -2.30 -26.09 30.55
C GLN A 81 -2.96 -26.78 29.34
N TRP A 82 -4.27 -26.58 29.14
CA TRP A 82 -5.00 -27.05 27.96
C TRP A 82 -4.69 -26.26 26.67
N GLN A 83 -4.01 -25.11 26.77
CA GLN A 83 -3.60 -24.32 25.59
C GLN A 83 -2.21 -24.69 25.06
N ALA A 84 -1.42 -25.48 25.79
CA ALA A 84 -0.08 -25.88 25.37
C ALA A 84 -0.14 -27.15 24.50
N VAL A 85 -0.42 -27.00 23.21
CA VAL A 85 -0.26 -28.08 22.22
C VAL A 85 1.22 -28.38 22.08
N LYS A 86 1.64 -29.62 22.39
CA LYS A 86 3.02 -30.07 22.13
C LYS A 86 3.32 -29.87 20.65
N ALA A 87 4.28 -29.01 20.33
CA ALA A 87 4.74 -28.83 18.96
C ALA A 87 5.25 -30.18 18.43
N ARG A 88 4.49 -30.81 17.53
CA ARG A 88 4.94 -32.00 16.81
C ARG A 88 6.11 -31.56 15.92
N LYS A 89 7.28 -32.18 16.08
CA LYS A 89 8.35 -32.06 15.07
C LYS A 89 7.78 -32.49 13.73
N ALA A 90 7.86 -31.63 12.72
CA ALA A 90 7.50 -32.01 11.37
C ALA A 90 8.32 -33.26 10.98
N PRO A 91 7.70 -34.30 10.40
CA PRO A 91 8.45 -35.44 9.90
C PRO A 91 9.47 -34.93 8.88
N ALA A 92 10.71 -35.43 8.97
CA ALA A 92 11.74 -35.12 7.99
C ALA A 92 11.19 -35.37 6.58
N ASN A 93 11.47 -34.44 5.67
CA ASN A 93 10.98 -34.41 4.29
C ASN A 93 11.25 -35.76 3.61
N ARG A 94 10.27 -36.67 3.66
CA ARG A 94 10.33 -37.93 2.92
C ARG A 94 9.88 -37.59 1.51
N VAL A 95 10.82 -37.68 0.57
CA VAL A 95 10.54 -37.70 -0.86
C VAL A 95 9.64 -38.92 -1.10
N TYR A 96 8.34 -38.68 -1.33
CA TYR A 96 7.42 -39.76 -1.67
C TYR A 96 7.79 -40.26 -3.07
N SER A 97 8.36 -41.46 -3.16
CA SER A 97 8.44 -42.19 -4.43
C SER A 97 7.04 -42.69 -4.76
N VAL A 98 6.44 -42.15 -5.83
CA VAL A 98 5.15 -42.60 -6.33
C VAL A 98 5.31 -44.05 -6.79
N LEU A 99 4.54 -44.96 -6.19
CA LEU A 99 4.53 -46.38 -6.58
C LEU A 99 4.06 -46.52 -8.04
N PRO A 100 4.71 -47.38 -8.85
CA PRO A 100 4.52 -47.44 -10.31
C PRO A 100 3.12 -47.86 -10.78
N HIS A 101 2.23 -48.33 -9.89
CA HIS A 101 0.90 -48.81 -10.25
C HIS A 101 -0.24 -47.82 -9.94
N LEU A 102 0.06 -46.64 -9.38
CA LEU A 102 -0.98 -45.65 -9.12
C LEU A 102 -1.32 -44.94 -10.45
N PRO A 103 -2.55 -45.05 -10.98
CA PRO A 103 -2.93 -44.32 -12.18
C PRO A 103 -2.89 -42.81 -11.89
N THR A 104 -1.84 -42.14 -12.34
CA THR A 104 -1.74 -40.69 -12.30
C THR A 104 -2.67 -40.14 -13.37
N TYR A 105 -3.87 -39.74 -12.98
CA TYR A 105 -4.76 -39.01 -13.88
C TYR A 105 -4.06 -37.73 -14.35
N THR A 106 -3.83 -37.61 -15.66
CA THR A 106 -3.21 -36.44 -16.31
C THR A 106 -4.13 -35.22 -16.38
N ARG A 107 -5.32 -35.32 -15.77
CA ARG A 107 -6.36 -34.30 -15.72
C ARG A 107 -6.80 -34.09 -14.28
N ASP A 108 -6.97 -32.85 -13.88
CA ASP A 108 -7.62 -32.54 -12.60
C ASP A 108 -9.12 -32.89 -12.64
N VAL A 109 -9.79 -32.80 -11.48
CA VAL A 109 -11.23 -33.05 -11.34
C VAL A 109 -12.12 -32.10 -12.16
N ASN A 110 -11.54 -31.05 -12.76
CA ASN A 110 -12.20 -30.07 -13.62
C ASN A 110 -11.82 -30.26 -15.11
N GLY A 111 -11.09 -31.31 -15.48
CA GLY A 111 -10.70 -31.61 -16.86
C GLY A 111 -9.51 -30.82 -17.39
N ILE A 112 -8.84 -30.02 -16.56
CA ILE A 112 -7.66 -29.23 -16.95
C ILE A 112 -6.43 -30.17 -16.91
N LYS A 113 -5.75 -30.27 -18.05
CA LYS A 113 -4.55 -31.09 -18.19
C LYS A 113 -3.39 -30.43 -17.42
N ARG A 114 -2.79 -31.14 -16.45
CA ARG A 114 -1.58 -30.63 -15.79
C ARG A 114 -0.40 -30.70 -16.77
N ARG A 115 0.36 -29.61 -16.84
CA ARG A 115 1.57 -29.47 -17.65
C ARG A 115 2.66 -30.36 -17.04
N GLU A 116 3.17 -31.31 -17.81
CA GLU A 116 4.27 -32.17 -17.38
C GLU A 116 5.56 -31.33 -17.29
N GLU A 117 6.20 -31.36 -16.12
CA GLU A 117 7.54 -30.80 -15.88
C GLU A 117 8.56 -31.69 -16.60
N GLY A 118 8.96 -31.27 -17.80
CA GLY A 118 9.96 -32.00 -18.57
C GLY A 118 10.45 -31.31 -19.83
N ASP A 119 9.75 -30.29 -20.33
CA ASP A 119 10.14 -29.64 -21.58
C ASP A 119 10.59 -28.18 -21.32
N ILE A 120 11.91 -27.98 -21.29
CA ILE A 120 12.57 -26.67 -21.42
C ILE A 120 12.48 -26.25 -22.89
N GLY A 121 11.24 -26.07 -23.35
CA GLY A 121 10.92 -25.32 -24.55
C GLY A 121 10.53 -23.93 -24.08
N VAL A 122 11.38 -22.94 -24.37
CA VAL A 122 11.01 -21.52 -24.32
C VAL A 122 9.77 -21.37 -25.21
N VAL A 123 8.59 -21.42 -24.59
CA VAL A 123 7.35 -20.97 -25.20
C VAL A 123 7.45 -19.44 -25.19
N THR A 124 8.20 -18.92 -26.15
CA THR A 124 7.88 -17.63 -26.74
C THR A 124 6.45 -17.81 -27.22
N LEU A 125 5.49 -17.28 -26.46
CA LEU A 125 4.15 -17.04 -26.95
C LEU A 125 4.33 -16.16 -28.18
N VAL A 126 4.40 -16.81 -29.34
CA VAL A 126 4.27 -16.15 -30.64
C VAL A 126 2.82 -15.69 -30.63
N SER A 127 2.66 -14.44 -30.18
CA SER A 127 1.43 -13.67 -30.29
C SER A 127 0.96 -13.81 -31.74
N SER A 128 -0.04 -14.66 -31.91
CA SER A 128 -0.76 -14.79 -33.16
C SER A 128 -1.38 -13.43 -33.39
N SER A 129 -0.82 -12.73 -34.37
CA SER A 129 -1.21 -11.40 -34.81
C SER A 129 -2.63 -11.47 -35.36
N ILE A 130 -3.60 -11.31 -34.48
CA ILE A 130 -4.97 -10.93 -34.82
C ILE A 130 -5.05 -9.43 -34.58
N ALA A 131 -4.91 -8.69 -35.69
CA ALA A 131 -5.39 -7.35 -35.97
C ALA A 131 -5.61 -6.36 -34.81
N GLY A 132 -4.80 -5.28 -34.80
CA GLY A 132 -5.13 -3.99 -34.17
C GLY A 132 -3.99 -3.47 -33.31
N GLY A 133 -3.48 -2.27 -33.60
CA GLY A 133 -2.32 -1.61 -32.97
C GLY A 133 -2.34 -1.36 -31.45
N SER A 134 -3.14 -2.08 -30.67
CA SER A 134 -3.27 -1.99 -29.20
C SER A 134 -2.17 -2.74 -28.43
N SER A 135 -1.54 -3.77 -29.01
CA SER A 135 -0.56 -4.64 -28.31
C SER A 135 0.67 -3.89 -27.79
N ASN A 136 1.09 -2.83 -28.48
CA ASN A 136 2.29 -2.07 -28.12
C ASN A 136 2.02 -1.12 -26.95
N ALA A 137 0.93 -0.36 -26.99
CA ALA A 137 0.57 0.55 -25.88
C ALA A 137 0.23 -0.23 -24.60
N ALA A 138 -0.56 -1.30 -24.70
CA ALA A 138 -0.89 -2.12 -23.54
C ALA A 138 0.35 -2.80 -22.92
N SER A 139 1.32 -3.22 -23.74
CA SER A 139 2.57 -3.81 -23.24
C SER A 139 3.50 -2.77 -22.61
N GLU A 140 3.57 -1.57 -23.16
CA GLU A 140 4.32 -0.44 -22.58
C GLU A 140 3.77 -0.08 -21.18
N TYR A 141 2.45 0.10 -21.05
CA TYR A 141 1.85 0.37 -19.74
C TYR A 141 2.03 -0.79 -18.76
N ALA A 142 2.04 -2.04 -19.22
CA ALA A 142 2.35 -3.18 -18.37
C ALA A 142 3.79 -3.18 -17.86
N GLN A 143 4.75 -2.72 -18.68
CA GLN A 143 6.14 -2.56 -18.26
C GLN A 143 6.29 -1.40 -17.26
N ALA A 144 5.64 -0.26 -17.52
CA ALA A 144 5.61 0.88 -16.61
C ALA A 144 4.99 0.51 -15.26
N GLU A 145 3.85 -0.19 -15.25
CA GLU A 145 3.20 -0.70 -14.03
C GLU A 145 4.17 -1.57 -13.20
N LYS A 146 4.88 -2.51 -13.85
CA LYS A 146 5.89 -3.36 -13.19
C LYS A 146 7.07 -2.56 -12.63
N GLU A 147 7.52 -1.54 -13.34
CA GLU A 147 8.62 -0.69 -12.89
C GLU A 147 8.22 0.10 -11.64
N HIS A 148 7.04 0.73 -11.64
CA HIS A 148 6.52 1.42 -10.48
C HIS A 148 6.33 0.45 -9.30
N GLN A 149 5.83 -0.76 -9.53
CA GLN A 149 5.74 -1.81 -8.49
C GLN A 149 7.10 -2.16 -7.88
N ARG A 150 8.16 -2.25 -8.68
CA ARG A 150 9.53 -2.46 -8.16
C ARG A 150 9.98 -1.30 -7.28
N ARG A 151 9.77 -0.06 -7.75
CA ARG A 151 10.12 1.15 -6.97
C ARG A 151 9.35 1.26 -5.65
N ILE A 152 8.07 0.89 -5.64
CA ILE A 152 7.25 0.81 -4.41
C ILE A 152 7.87 -0.17 -3.42
N GLN A 153 8.23 -1.38 -3.89
CA GLN A 153 8.86 -2.39 -3.04
C GLN A 153 10.21 -1.91 -2.50
N ASP A 154 11.04 -1.28 -3.32
CA ASP A 154 12.33 -0.76 -2.89
C ASP A 154 12.20 0.39 -1.89
N ASN A 155 11.22 1.29 -2.08
CA ASN A 155 10.92 2.34 -1.10
C ASN A 155 10.45 1.75 0.23
N TYR A 156 9.58 0.73 0.22
CA TYR A 156 9.17 0.08 1.47
C TYR A 156 10.30 -0.67 2.16
N ARG A 157 11.20 -1.32 1.41
CA ARG A 157 12.41 -1.94 1.97
C ARG A 157 13.26 -0.90 2.69
N ARG A 158 13.57 0.21 2.02
CA ARG A 158 14.36 1.31 2.61
C ARG A 158 13.69 1.92 3.84
N ARG A 159 12.36 2.12 3.80
CA ARG A 159 11.57 2.55 4.96
C ARG A 159 11.75 1.58 6.12
N ASP A 160 11.59 0.29 5.89
CA ASP A 160 11.65 -0.72 6.95
C ASP A 160 13.05 -0.85 7.55
N ASP A 161 14.09 -0.70 6.73
CA ASP A 161 15.48 -0.65 7.19
C ASP A 161 15.71 0.55 8.13
N LEU A 162 15.27 1.74 7.72
CA LEU A 162 15.38 2.96 8.53
C LEU A 162 14.54 2.90 9.81
N LEU A 163 13.34 2.32 9.77
CA LEU A 163 12.52 2.12 10.97
C LEU A 163 13.17 1.11 11.93
N ARG A 164 13.82 0.07 11.41
CA ARG A 164 14.60 -0.86 12.24
C ARG A 164 15.79 -0.15 12.88
N GLU A 165 16.47 0.74 12.18
CA GLU A 165 17.55 1.57 12.73
C GLU A 165 17.03 2.55 13.79
N ALA A 166 15.95 3.27 13.50
CA ALA A 166 15.28 4.15 14.46
C ALA A 166 14.90 3.40 15.75
N ALA A 167 14.29 2.22 15.62
CA ALA A 167 13.93 1.38 16.76
C ALA A 167 15.16 0.92 17.56
N ARG A 168 16.26 0.54 16.90
CA ARG A 168 17.52 0.20 17.58
C ARG A 168 18.06 1.37 18.38
N MET A 169 18.07 2.57 17.81
CA MET A 169 18.58 3.78 18.47
C MET A 169 17.67 4.24 19.62
N TYR A 170 16.36 4.08 19.48
CA TYR A 170 15.39 4.36 20.56
C TYR A 170 15.54 3.37 21.73
N ASN A 171 15.74 2.08 21.43
CA ASN A 171 15.81 1.03 22.45
C ASN A 171 17.17 0.98 23.18
N ARG A 172 18.27 1.42 22.55
CA ARG A 172 19.63 1.38 23.12
C ARG A 172 19.76 2.09 24.48
N ARG A 173 18.95 3.11 24.76
CA ARG A 173 18.98 3.88 26.03
C ARG A 173 17.77 3.66 26.94
N GLY A 174 17.00 2.59 26.72
CA GLY A 174 15.88 2.20 27.60
C GLY A 174 14.57 2.96 27.34
N GLY A 175 14.25 3.25 26.06
CA GLY A 175 12.95 3.79 25.67
C GLY A 175 12.69 5.21 26.18
N ARG A 176 11.66 5.42 27.02
CA ARG A 176 11.21 6.75 27.50
C ARG A 176 12.28 7.59 28.22
N LYS A 177 13.41 6.98 28.63
CA LYS A 177 14.58 7.67 29.20
C LYS A 177 15.57 8.20 28.15
N ALA A 178 15.35 7.90 26.86
CA ALA A 178 16.06 8.48 25.73
C ALA A 178 15.62 9.95 25.50
N ARG A 179 15.83 10.81 26.50
CA ARG A 179 15.83 12.26 26.32
C ARG A 179 17.26 12.68 25.94
N GLY A 180 17.41 13.42 24.84
CA GLY A 180 18.69 13.86 24.27
C GLY A 180 19.13 13.09 23.02
N ALA A 181 20.43 13.13 22.70
CA ALA A 181 21.02 12.74 21.41
C ALA A 181 20.56 11.40 20.80
N SER A 182 20.24 10.37 21.60
CA SER A 182 19.75 9.08 21.09
C SER A 182 18.32 9.16 20.54
N GLY A 183 17.50 10.04 21.10
CA GLY A 183 16.14 10.34 20.61
C GLY A 183 16.18 11.16 19.32
N ASP A 184 17.07 12.15 19.23
CA ASP A 184 17.24 12.99 18.04
C ASP A 184 17.71 12.17 16.83
N ILE A 185 18.64 11.24 17.04
CA ILE A 185 19.10 10.32 15.99
C ILE A 185 17.97 9.36 15.57
N ALA A 186 17.20 8.83 16.52
CA ALA A 186 16.05 7.98 16.19
C ALA A 186 14.97 8.75 15.41
N TRP A 187 14.75 10.02 15.75
CA TRP A 187 13.81 10.90 15.06
C TRP A 187 14.27 11.19 13.63
N TYR A 188 15.56 11.46 13.41
CA TYR A 188 16.13 11.62 12.07
C TYR A 188 15.86 10.40 11.17
N PHE A 189 16.10 9.18 11.67
CA PHE A 189 15.82 7.96 10.90
C PHE A 189 14.32 7.77 10.64
N ALA A 190 13.47 8.12 11.61
CA ALA A 190 12.01 8.07 11.44
C ALA A 190 11.51 9.08 10.39
N GLU A 191 12.07 10.29 10.37
CA GLU A 191 11.77 11.31 9.37
C GLU A 191 12.18 10.84 7.96
N ARG A 192 13.39 10.28 7.82
CA ARG A 192 13.84 9.67 6.55
C ARG A 192 12.95 8.52 6.11
N ALA A 193 12.47 7.69 7.03
CA ALA A 193 11.51 6.62 6.71
C ALA A 193 10.16 7.19 6.21
N HIS A 194 9.73 8.35 6.72
CA HIS A 194 8.55 9.03 6.23
C HIS A 194 8.71 9.50 4.77
N GLU A 195 9.89 10.03 4.40
CA GLU A 195 10.18 10.41 3.01
C GLU A 195 10.02 9.22 2.04
N PHE A 196 10.51 8.03 2.41
CA PHE A 196 10.32 6.82 1.61
C PHE A 196 8.87 6.34 1.56
N THR A 197 8.09 6.60 2.61
CA THR A 197 6.65 6.31 2.61
C THR A 197 5.92 7.22 1.62
N GLU A 198 6.23 8.51 1.60
CA GLU A 198 5.66 9.46 0.63
C GLU A 198 6.11 9.14 -0.80
N ALA A 199 7.38 8.76 -1.00
CA ALA A 199 7.86 8.30 -2.30
C ALA A 199 7.12 7.03 -2.77
N ALA A 200 6.89 6.06 -1.88
CA ALA A 200 6.11 4.87 -2.19
C ALA A 200 4.67 5.22 -2.58
N ARG A 201 4.02 6.16 -1.87
CA ARG A 201 2.66 6.64 -2.19
C ARG A 201 2.58 7.28 -3.57
N ARG A 202 3.57 8.09 -3.95
CA ARG A 202 3.65 8.69 -5.29
C ARG A 202 3.80 7.62 -6.37
N GLU A 203 4.66 6.63 -6.14
CA GLU A 203 4.85 5.52 -7.09
C GLU A 203 3.62 4.59 -7.15
N GLN A 204 2.88 4.41 -6.05
CA GLN A 204 1.59 3.71 -6.03
C GLN A 204 0.57 4.38 -6.94
N LEU A 205 0.43 5.71 -6.85
CA LEU A 205 -0.44 6.46 -7.73
C LEU A 205 -0.01 6.32 -9.20
N ASN A 206 1.29 6.36 -9.50
CA ASN A 206 1.80 6.14 -10.85
C ASN A 206 1.51 4.72 -11.37
N ALA A 207 1.69 3.70 -10.53
CA ALA A 207 1.35 2.32 -10.88
C ALA A 207 -0.15 2.17 -11.17
N ALA A 208 -1.01 2.81 -10.36
CA ALA A 208 -2.46 2.81 -10.58
C ALA A 208 -2.83 3.50 -11.91
N ARG A 209 -2.20 4.64 -12.24
CA ARG A 209 -2.37 5.30 -13.55
C ARG A 209 -2.00 4.37 -14.70
N ALA A 210 -0.83 3.72 -14.64
CA ALA A 210 -0.37 2.78 -15.66
C ALA A 210 -1.33 1.59 -15.82
N MET A 211 -1.85 1.05 -14.70
CA MET A 211 -2.83 -0.03 -14.72
C MET A 211 -4.14 0.40 -15.42
N VAL A 212 -4.68 1.59 -15.11
CA VAL A 212 -5.91 2.09 -15.72
C VAL A 212 -5.72 2.31 -17.23
N LEU A 213 -4.61 2.93 -17.63
CA LEU A 213 -4.27 3.14 -19.05
C LEU A 213 -4.08 1.82 -19.80
N ARG A 214 -3.45 0.83 -19.17
CA ARG A 214 -3.33 -0.52 -19.73
C ARG A 214 -4.71 -1.13 -19.99
N LYS A 215 -5.63 -1.08 -19.02
CA LYS A 215 -7.00 -1.60 -19.18
C LYS A 215 -7.74 -0.87 -20.30
N GLN A 216 -7.59 0.45 -20.37
CA GLN A 216 -8.20 1.26 -21.42
C GLN A 216 -7.66 0.90 -22.81
N ALA A 217 -6.34 0.74 -22.94
CA ALA A 217 -5.69 0.31 -24.19
C ALA A 217 -6.17 -1.07 -24.65
N VAL A 218 -6.36 -2.02 -23.71
CA VAL A 218 -6.88 -3.36 -24.00
C VAL A 218 -8.36 -3.33 -24.39
N SER A 219 -9.17 -2.50 -23.72
CA SER A 219 -10.61 -2.40 -24.01
C SER A 219 -10.91 -1.64 -25.30
N GLY A 220 -10.04 -0.72 -25.73
CA GLY A 220 -10.26 0.15 -26.88
C GLY A 220 -11.30 1.26 -26.68
N GLU A 221 -11.98 1.29 -25.53
CA GLU A 221 -13.02 2.28 -25.20
C GLU A 221 -12.37 3.52 -24.56
N GLN A 222 -12.18 4.59 -25.34
CA GLN A 222 -11.61 5.85 -24.86
C GLN A 222 -12.54 6.58 -23.87
N ASP A 223 -13.83 6.26 -23.92
CA ASP A 223 -14.88 6.90 -23.15
C ASP A 223 -15.19 6.18 -21.84
N ALA A 224 -14.44 5.10 -21.54
CA ALA A 224 -14.55 4.34 -20.33
C ALA A 224 -13.21 4.24 -19.60
N ILE A 225 -13.26 4.33 -18.27
CA ILE A 225 -12.12 4.10 -17.38
C ILE A 225 -12.45 3.04 -16.34
N ASP A 226 -11.53 2.13 -16.13
CA ASP A 226 -11.69 1.02 -15.20
C ASP A 226 -10.78 1.12 -13.97
N LEU A 227 -11.41 1.56 -12.88
CA LEU A 227 -10.77 1.83 -11.59
C LEU A 227 -10.81 0.63 -10.64
N HIS A 228 -11.24 -0.56 -11.09
CA HIS A 228 -11.21 -1.71 -10.18
C HIS A 228 -9.78 -1.99 -9.69
N GLY A 229 -9.63 -2.27 -8.40
CA GLY A 229 -8.33 -2.57 -7.79
C GLY A 229 -7.48 -1.35 -7.43
N THR A 230 -7.99 -0.12 -7.61
CA THR A 230 -7.35 1.07 -7.02
C THR A 230 -7.88 1.34 -5.61
N THR A 231 -7.13 2.12 -4.85
CA THR A 231 -7.62 2.72 -3.60
C THR A 231 -8.53 3.92 -3.89
N VAL A 232 -9.31 4.34 -2.89
CA VAL A 232 -10.22 5.51 -3.01
C VAL A 232 -9.44 6.77 -3.42
N ALA A 233 -8.32 7.06 -2.76
CA ALA A 233 -7.52 8.26 -3.04
C ALA A 233 -6.92 8.24 -4.46
N GLU A 234 -6.45 7.09 -4.92
CA GLU A 234 -5.97 6.92 -6.29
C GLU A 234 -7.08 7.07 -7.31
N ALA A 235 -8.24 6.44 -7.06
CA ALA A 235 -9.41 6.54 -7.94
C ALA A 235 -9.86 7.98 -8.12
N GLU A 236 -9.97 8.73 -7.03
CA GLU A 236 -10.35 10.15 -7.06
C GLU A 236 -9.36 10.99 -7.87
N ALA A 237 -8.06 10.84 -7.63
CA ALA A 237 -7.03 11.57 -8.38
C ALA A 237 -7.06 11.25 -9.88
N ILE A 238 -7.12 9.97 -10.24
CA ILE A 238 -7.12 9.52 -11.65
C ILE A 238 -8.36 10.03 -12.39
N VAL A 239 -9.54 9.97 -11.76
CA VAL A 239 -10.79 10.43 -12.38
C VAL A 239 -10.74 11.92 -12.68
N LEU A 240 -10.28 12.73 -11.72
CA LEU A 240 -10.17 14.19 -11.91
C LEU A 240 -9.17 14.52 -13.01
N GLU A 241 -8.01 13.87 -13.03
CA GLU A 241 -7.02 14.04 -14.11
C GLU A 241 -7.58 13.68 -15.49
N VAL A 242 -8.38 12.62 -15.60
CA VAL A 242 -9.01 12.21 -16.87
C VAL A 242 -10.07 13.22 -17.30
N LEU A 243 -10.92 13.67 -16.39
CA LEU A 243 -11.94 14.68 -16.68
C LEU A 243 -11.32 16.02 -17.08
N GLU A 244 -10.23 16.42 -16.43
CA GLU A 244 -9.46 17.63 -16.76
C GLU A 244 -8.81 17.54 -18.14
N LYS A 245 -8.33 16.38 -18.56
CA LYS A 245 -7.74 16.17 -19.89
C LYS A 245 -8.78 16.15 -21.00
N ARG A 246 -9.99 15.68 -20.70
CA ARG A 246 -11.04 15.41 -21.70
C ARG A 246 -11.97 16.62 -21.95
N ARG A 247 -11.60 17.84 -21.52
CA ARG A 247 -12.46 19.05 -21.58
C ARG A 247 -13.24 19.13 -22.91
N GLY A 248 -14.56 18.98 -22.83
CA GLY A 248 -15.44 18.93 -24.00
C GLY A 248 -16.79 18.28 -23.67
N ALA A 249 -17.75 18.42 -24.58
CA ALA A 249 -19.06 17.78 -24.46
C ALA A 249 -18.91 16.26 -24.62
N GLY A 250 -19.49 15.49 -23.69
CA GLY A 250 -19.43 14.04 -23.76
C GLY A 250 -19.82 13.33 -22.47
N GLN A 251 -19.64 12.01 -22.47
CA GLN A 251 -19.87 11.17 -21.30
C GLN A 251 -18.62 10.36 -20.99
N LEU A 252 -18.32 10.20 -19.70
CA LEU A 252 -17.26 9.33 -19.19
C LEU A 252 -17.90 8.21 -18.36
N ARG A 253 -17.70 6.96 -18.80
CA ARG A 253 -18.11 5.77 -18.07
C ARG A 253 -17.01 5.39 -17.10
N ILE A 254 -17.35 5.29 -15.82
CA ILE A 254 -16.41 4.94 -14.75
C ILE A 254 -16.81 3.58 -14.20
N VAL A 255 -15.95 2.59 -14.33
CA VAL A 255 -16.14 1.25 -13.75
C VAL A 255 -15.41 1.21 -12.40
N THR A 256 -16.17 1.04 -11.32
CA THR A 256 -15.63 0.98 -9.94
C THR A 256 -15.60 -0.44 -9.38
N GLY A 257 -16.14 -1.40 -10.13
CA GLY A 257 -16.31 -2.79 -9.70
C GLY A 257 -17.61 -3.02 -8.91
N ARG A 258 -18.08 -4.27 -8.93
CA ARG A 258 -19.36 -4.73 -8.36
C ARG A 258 -19.38 -4.83 -6.82
N GLY A 259 -18.23 -4.69 -6.15
CA GLY A 259 -18.15 -4.75 -4.68
C GLY A 259 -18.14 -6.15 -4.08
N SER A 260 -18.05 -7.22 -4.88
CA SER A 260 -18.08 -8.62 -4.40
C SER A 260 -16.96 -8.97 -3.41
N HIS A 261 -15.85 -8.23 -3.42
CA HIS A 261 -14.71 -8.42 -2.52
C HIS A 261 -14.68 -7.42 -1.36
N SER A 262 -15.65 -6.51 -1.29
CA SER A 262 -15.73 -5.51 -0.24
C SER A 262 -16.55 -6.05 0.94
N VAL A 263 -16.26 -5.55 2.14
CA VAL A 263 -16.99 -5.93 3.37
C VAL A 263 -18.47 -5.62 3.19
N GLY A 264 -19.33 -6.63 3.33
CA GLY A 264 -20.78 -6.49 3.14
C GLY A 264 -21.23 -6.41 1.67
N GLY A 265 -20.37 -6.74 0.70
CA GLY A 265 -20.71 -6.74 -0.73
C GLY A 265 -20.92 -5.35 -1.32
N GLN A 266 -20.59 -4.28 -0.59
CA GLN A 266 -20.79 -2.89 -1.02
C GLN A 266 -19.51 -2.33 -1.62
N SER A 267 -19.56 -1.89 -2.88
CA SER A 267 -18.44 -1.23 -3.54
C SER A 267 -18.04 0.04 -2.77
N VAL A 268 -16.80 0.07 -2.25
CA VAL A 268 -16.26 1.22 -1.49
C VAL A 268 -15.93 2.39 -2.43
N LEU A 269 -15.50 2.09 -3.66
CA LEU A 269 -15.09 3.10 -4.63
C LEU A 269 -16.27 3.92 -5.16
N LYS A 270 -17.41 3.28 -5.46
CA LYS A 270 -18.58 3.93 -6.05
C LYS A 270 -19.11 5.12 -5.23
N PRO A 271 -19.41 5.00 -3.93
CA PRO A 271 -19.90 6.13 -3.14
C PRO A 271 -18.83 7.22 -2.94
N ALA A 272 -17.56 6.85 -2.78
CA ALA A 272 -16.48 7.81 -2.58
C ALA A 272 -16.24 8.68 -3.83
N VAL A 273 -16.05 8.05 -4.99
CA VAL A 273 -15.85 8.74 -6.27
C VAL A 273 -17.07 9.61 -6.62
N ARG A 274 -18.30 9.12 -6.38
CA ARG A 274 -19.52 9.93 -6.57
C ARG A 274 -19.50 11.18 -5.71
N LYS A 275 -19.20 11.05 -4.42
CA LYS A 275 -19.14 12.19 -3.49
C LYS A 275 -18.13 13.23 -3.96
N ARG A 276 -16.94 12.78 -4.37
CA ARG A 276 -15.88 13.67 -4.87
C ARG A 276 -16.31 14.41 -6.14
N LEU A 277 -16.87 13.71 -7.11
CA LEU A 277 -17.33 14.30 -8.38
C LEU A 277 -18.46 15.32 -8.20
N VAL A 278 -19.43 15.03 -7.32
CA VAL A 278 -20.50 15.98 -7.01
C VAL A 278 -19.96 17.23 -6.33
N ALA A 279 -18.95 17.09 -5.45
CA ALA A 279 -18.29 18.22 -4.80
C ALA A 279 -17.55 19.13 -5.80
N GLU A 280 -17.03 18.56 -6.89
CA GLU A 280 -16.39 19.29 -8.00
C GLU A 280 -17.40 19.83 -9.04
N GLY A 281 -18.71 19.66 -8.81
CA GLY A 281 -19.77 20.22 -9.65
C GLY A 281 -20.17 19.38 -10.86
N TYR A 282 -19.69 18.13 -10.97
CA TYR A 282 -20.05 17.26 -12.09
C TYR A 282 -21.43 16.62 -11.94
N THR A 283 -22.15 16.45 -13.07
CA THR A 283 -23.40 15.68 -13.11
C THR A 283 -23.11 14.20 -13.23
N VAL A 284 -23.42 13.43 -12.17
CA VAL A 284 -23.10 11.99 -12.07
C VAL A 284 -24.38 11.14 -12.03
N ARG A 285 -24.44 10.13 -12.89
CA ARG A 285 -25.46 9.07 -12.89
C ARG A 285 -24.84 7.75 -12.44
N GLY A 286 -25.58 6.95 -11.67
CA GLY A 286 -25.13 5.62 -11.22
C GLY A 286 -25.66 4.51 -12.12
N TRP A 287 -24.90 3.43 -12.27
CA TRP A 287 -25.36 2.16 -12.89
C TRP A 287 -24.75 0.97 -12.15
N GLU A 288 -25.15 -0.26 -12.49
CA GLU A 288 -24.78 -1.48 -11.74
C GLU A 288 -23.28 -1.61 -11.47
N ALA A 289 -22.43 -1.46 -12.50
CA ALA A 289 -20.98 -1.66 -12.35
C ALA A 289 -20.18 -0.38 -12.03
N GLY A 290 -20.83 0.80 -11.92
CA GLY A 290 -20.12 2.04 -11.59
C GLY A 290 -20.93 3.33 -11.76
N LEU A 291 -20.30 4.34 -12.38
CA LEU A 291 -20.82 5.70 -12.55
C LEU A 291 -20.71 6.14 -14.02
N VAL A 292 -21.51 7.13 -14.40
CA VAL A 292 -21.41 7.84 -15.67
C VAL A 292 -21.41 9.33 -15.35
N VAL A 293 -20.40 10.04 -15.84
CA VAL A 293 -20.29 11.50 -15.70
C VAL A 293 -20.68 12.14 -17.02
N VAL A 294 -21.58 13.10 -16.96
CA VAL A 294 -21.95 13.93 -18.12
C VAL A 294 -21.14 15.22 -18.04
N MET A 295 -20.38 15.50 -19.10
CA MET A 295 -19.60 16.72 -19.26
C MET A 295 -20.39 17.68 -20.14
N SER A 296 -20.71 18.85 -19.59
CA SER A 296 -21.40 19.96 -20.27
C SER A 296 -20.43 21.02 -20.75
#